data_AF-A0A2S8BQB6-F1
#
_entry.id   AF-A0A2S8BQB6-F1
#
_cell.length_a   1.000
_cell.length_b   1.000
_cell.length_c   1.000
_cell.angle_alpha   90.00
_cell.angle_beta   90.00
_cell.angle_gamma   90.00
#
_symmetry.space_group_name_H-M   'P 1'
#
loop_
_entity.id
_entity.type
_entity.pdbx_description
1 polymer ?
#
loop_
_entity_poly.entity_id
_entity_poly.type
_entity_poly.pdbx_seq_one_letter_code
_entity_poly.pdbx_strand_id
1 'polypeptide(L)'
;MENPKCHVAWPTLAAIGQIESHHGTYRHAALASNGDVRPPIRGVRLDGTGGTMRIIESEQTELADDDGVARAMGPMQFIPETWRLYGVDANNDGKVDVDNIDDAALSAAGYLCWSGKNLATPRGWITALHAYNDSTQYARAVRDWATAYAAGHPL
;
A
#
# COMPACT_ATOMS: atom_id res chain seq x y z
N MET A 1 10.83 -6.91 -10.66
CA MET A 1 9.52 -7.45 -11.10
C MET A 1 9.08 -6.68 -12.33
N GLU A 2 9.15 -7.26 -13.53
CA GLU A 2 8.49 -6.68 -14.70
C GLU A 2 7.33 -7.57 -15.09
N ASN A 3 6.11 -7.03 -15.03
CA ASN A 3 4.92 -7.71 -15.54
C ASN A 3 4.11 -6.75 -16.44
N PRO A 4 4.58 -6.49 -17.68
CA PRO A 4 3.89 -5.57 -18.59
C PRO A 4 2.46 -6.00 -18.91
N LYS A 5 2.17 -7.31 -18.86
CA LYS A 5 0.84 -7.90 -19.08
C LYS A 5 -0.13 -7.66 -17.92
N CYS A 6 0.36 -7.11 -16.81
CA CYS A 6 -0.49 -6.70 -15.70
C CYS A 6 -1.33 -5.47 -16.02
N HIS A 7 -0.81 -4.54 -16.82
CA HIS A 7 -1.48 -3.28 -17.15
C HIS A 7 -1.91 -2.47 -15.90
N VAL A 8 -1.13 -2.52 -14.81
CA VAL A 8 -1.32 -1.59 -13.69
C VAL A 8 -1.08 -0.16 -14.17
N ALA A 9 -2.04 0.73 -13.92
CA ALA A 9 -1.96 2.13 -14.32
C ALA A 9 -1.56 3.01 -13.13
N TRP A 10 -0.70 4.01 -13.39
CA TRP A 10 -0.25 4.94 -12.34
C TRP A 10 -1.37 5.61 -11.54
N PRO A 11 -2.57 5.96 -12.10
CA PRO A 11 -3.62 6.58 -11.32
C PRO A 11 -4.21 5.62 -10.26
N THR A 12 -4.17 4.30 -10.50
CA THR A 12 -4.60 3.32 -9.50
C THR A 12 -3.65 3.31 -8.31
N LEU A 13 -2.33 3.32 -8.55
CA LEU A 13 -1.33 3.37 -7.48
C LEU A 13 -1.41 4.68 -6.70
N ALA A 14 -1.52 5.82 -7.38
CA ALA A 14 -1.70 7.11 -6.74
C ALA A 14 -2.99 7.17 -5.92
N ALA A 15 -4.10 6.61 -6.42
CA ALA A 15 -5.35 6.58 -5.67
C ALA A 15 -5.24 5.76 -4.38
N ILE A 16 -4.53 4.63 -4.41
CA ILE A 16 -4.23 3.84 -3.20
C ILE A 16 -3.40 4.69 -2.24
N GLY A 17 -2.26 5.25 -2.69
CA GLY A 17 -1.42 6.10 -1.83
C GLY A 17 -2.16 7.29 -1.21
N GLN A 18 -3.09 7.90 -1.95
CA GLN A 18 -3.97 8.95 -1.43
C GLN A 18 -4.86 8.44 -0.30
N ILE A 19 -5.55 7.32 -0.50
CA ILE A 19 -6.49 6.77 0.48
C ILE A 19 -5.76 6.27 1.73
N GLU A 20 -4.61 5.61 1.54
CA GLU A 20 -3.86 5.00 2.63
C GLU A 20 -3.17 6.03 3.52
N SER A 21 -2.61 7.10 2.95
CA SER A 21 -1.78 8.01 3.72
C SER A 21 -1.67 9.44 3.18
N HIS A 22 -2.54 9.86 2.27
CA HIS A 22 -2.38 11.12 1.54
C HIS A 22 -0.99 11.23 0.90
N HIS A 23 -0.53 10.16 0.24
CA HIS A 23 0.81 10.07 -0.38
C HIS A 23 1.97 10.26 0.61
N GLY A 24 1.87 9.66 1.79
CA GLY A 24 2.93 9.73 2.80
C GLY A 24 2.91 10.99 3.67
N THR A 25 1.85 11.80 3.61
CA THR A 25 1.75 13.04 4.42
C THR A 25 0.74 12.97 5.56
N TYR A 26 0.27 11.77 5.91
CA TYR A 26 -0.68 11.57 7.01
C TYR A 26 -0.02 11.73 8.39
N ARG A 27 -0.74 12.31 9.37
CA ARG A 27 -0.29 12.49 10.77
C ARG A 27 1.10 13.14 10.92
N HIS A 28 1.30 14.29 10.26
CA HIS A 28 2.53 15.09 10.30
C HIS A 28 3.74 14.43 9.64
N ALA A 29 3.57 13.26 9.00
CA ALA A 29 4.58 12.72 8.12
C ALA A 29 4.82 13.66 6.94
N ALA A 30 6.05 13.68 6.48
CA ALA A 30 6.49 14.41 5.31
C ALA A 30 7.38 13.52 4.45
N LEU A 31 7.28 13.72 3.14
CA LEU A 31 8.10 13.03 2.16
C LEU A 31 9.40 13.80 1.93
N ALA A 32 10.53 13.13 2.13
CA ALA A 32 11.84 13.64 1.75
C ALA A 32 12.11 13.42 0.26
N SER A 33 13.10 14.13 -0.29
CA SER A 33 13.42 14.06 -1.73
C SER A 33 13.92 12.69 -2.20
N ASN A 34 14.36 11.83 -1.28
CA ASN A 34 14.80 10.47 -1.54
C ASN A 34 13.68 9.42 -1.36
N GLY A 35 12.43 9.87 -1.17
CA GLY A 35 11.27 9.00 -0.97
C GLY A 35 11.01 8.60 0.48
N ASP A 36 11.91 8.91 1.43
CA ASP A 36 11.70 8.56 2.84
C ASP A 36 10.52 9.34 3.42
N VAL A 37 9.61 8.63 4.10
CA VAL A 37 8.50 9.23 4.84
C VAL A 37 8.86 9.32 6.33
N ARG A 38 8.87 10.53 6.89
CA ARG A 38 9.17 10.75 8.31
C ARG A 38 8.21 11.72 9.01
N PRO A 39 7.80 11.45 10.27
CA PRO A 39 8.01 10.18 10.97
C PRO A 39 7.29 9.01 10.27
N PRO A 40 7.70 7.75 10.53
CA PRO A 40 7.05 6.57 9.95
C PRO A 40 5.55 6.56 10.18
N ILE A 41 4.80 6.10 9.18
CA ILE A 41 3.34 5.98 9.27
C ILE A 41 3.01 4.59 9.77
N ARG A 42 2.36 4.51 10.94
CA ARG A 42 1.84 3.28 11.52
C ARG A 42 0.32 3.40 11.65
N GLY A 43 -0.37 2.53 10.94
CA GLY A 43 -1.80 2.55 10.73
C GLY A 43 -2.62 1.86 11.80
N VAL A 44 -3.76 1.36 11.36
CA VAL A 44 -4.68 0.57 12.19
C VAL A 44 -3.98 -0.64 12.78
N ARG A 45 -4.40 -0.96 14.00
CA ARG A 45 -4.00 -2.18 14.70
C ARG A 45 -4.68 -3.37 14.06
N LEU A 46 -3.94 -4.46 13.86
CA LEU A 46 -4.43 -5.71 13.30
C LEU A 46 -4.73 -6.69 14.43
N ASP A 47 -5.68 -6.33 15.31
CA ASP A 47 -6.03 -7.11 16.50
C ASP A 47 -7.33 -7.94 16.34
N GLY A 48 -7.95 -7.91 15.16
CA GLY A 48 -9.24 -8.56 14.91
C GLY A 48 -10.44 -7.62 15.09
N THR A 49 -10.24 -6.40 15.59
CA THR A 49 -11.29 -5.39 15.69
C THR A 49 -11.41 -4.55 14.42
N GLY A 50 -12.55 -3.90 14.21
CA GLY A 50 -12.76 -3.02 13.05
C GLY A 50 -12.73 -3.72 11.69
N GLY A 51 -12.88 -5.05 11.64
CA GLY A 51 -12.82 -5.84 10.41
C GLY A 51 -11.40 -6.20 9.96
N THR A 52 -10.37 -5.91 10.77
CA THR A 52 -8.99 -6.35 10.51
C THR A 52 -8.83 -7.83 10.87
N MET A 53 -7.83 -8.50 10.28
CA MET A 53 -7.38 -9.79 10.79
C MET A 53 -6.53 -9.58 12.05
N ARG A 54 -6.59 -10.52 13.00
CA ARG A 54 -5.67 -10.53 14.15
C ARG A 54 -4.32 -11.08 13.72
N ILE A 55 -3.31 -10.23 13.66
CA ILE A 55 -1.93 -10.57 13.29
C ILE A 55 -1.01 -10.24 14.46
N ILE A 56 -0.32 -11.27 14.94
CA ILE A 56 0.72 -11.16 15.96
C ILE A 56 2.06 -11.32 15.26
N GLU A 57 2.95 -10.35 15.42
CA GLU A 57 4.33 -10.54 14.97
C GLU A 57 5.07 -11.40 15.97
N SER A 58 5.63 -12.52 15.49
CA SER A 58 6.37 -13.47 16.31
C SER A 58 7.70 -12.92 16.84
N GLU A 59 8.20 -11.84 16.24
CA GLU A 59 9.41 -11.14 16.67
C GLU A 59 9.08 -9.69 17.00
N GLN A 60 9.59 -9.18 18.13
CA GLN A 60 9.53 -7.74 18.46
C GLN A 60 10.36 -6.97 17.45
N THR A 61 9.72 -6.60 16.36
CA THR A 61 10.23 -5.65 15.39
C THR A 61 9.64 -4.27 15.72
N GLU A 62 10.25 -3.19 15.22
CA GLU A 62 9.67 -1.83 15.28
C GLU A 62 8.30 -1.70 14.56
N LEU A 63 7.78 -2.82 14.05
CA LEU A 63 6.56 -2.96 13.27
C LEU A 63 5.37 -3.45 14.12
N ALA A 64 5.66 -3.98 15.32
CA ALA A 64 4.66 -4.38 16.30
C ALA A 64 4.50 -3.32 17.40
N ASP A 65 3.33 -3.26 18.02
CA ASP A 65 3.16 -2.50 19.26
C ASP A 65 3.60 -3.29 20.50
N ASP A 66 3.44 -2.66 21.67
CA ASP A 66 3.92 -3.15 22.97
C ASP A 66 3.42 -4.57 23.33
N ASP A 67 2.26 -4.99 22.81
CA ASP A 67 1.69 -6.32 23.05
C ASP A 67 1.98 -7.33 21.91
N GLY A 68 2.82 -6.95 20.94
CA GLY A 68 3.19 -7.76 19.78
C GLY A 68 2.17 -7.77 18.64
N VAL A 69 1.14 -6.91 18.69
CA VAL A 69 0.14 -6.83 17.61
C VAL A 69 0.71 -6.01 16.45
N ALA A 70 0.55 -6.52 15.23
CA ALA A 70 0.98 -5.84 14.02
C ALA A 70 0.15 -4.60 13.72
N ARG A 71 0.77 -3.64 13.01
CA ARG A 71 0.07 -2.49 12.42
C ARG A 71 0.29 -2.45 10.91
N ALA A 72 -0.61 -1.79 10.19
CA ALA A 72 -0.35 -1.38 8.81
C ALA A 72 0.82 -0.38 8.76
N MET A 73 1.66 -0.44 7.73
CA MET A 73 2.97 0.20 7.72
C MET A 73 3.20 1.03 6.45
N GLY A 74 3.87 2.17 6.63
CA GLY A 74 4.36 2.99 5.52
C GLY A 74 3.26 3.73 4.76
N PRO A 75 3.63 4.45 3.70
CA PRO A 75 2.71 5.28 2.92
C PRO A 75 1.65 4.46 2.16
N MET A 76 1.89 3.17 1.93
CA MET A 76 0.95 2.27 1.26
C MET A 76 0.24 1.31 2.22
N GLN A 77 0.43 1.48 3.53
CA GLN A 77 -0.26 0.74 4.61
C GLN A 77 -0.21 -0.79 4.47
N PHE A 78 0.98 -1.32 4.16
CA PHE A 78 1.19 -2.77 4.09
C PHE A 78 1.02 -3.44 5.45
N ILE A 79 0.41 -4.62 5.46
CA ILE A 79 0.54 -5.55 6.58
C ILE A 79 1.87 -6.30 6.50
N PRO A 80 2.49 -6.71 7.62
CA PRO A 80 3.85 -7.25 7.60
C PRO A 80 4.04 -8.52 6.76
N GLU A 81 3.06 -9.43 6.74
CA GLU A 81 3.13 -10.64 5.91
C GLU A 81 3.18 -10.31 4.41
N THR A 82 2.33 -9.39 3.94
CA THR A 82 2.37 -8.92 2.55
C THR A 82 3.69 -8.22 2.25
N TRP A 83 4.20 -7.38 3.16
CA TRP A 83 5.50 -6.75 2.96
C TRP A 83 6.65 -7.76 2.84
N ARG A 84 6.68 -8.80 3.69
CA ARG A 84 7.68 -9.88 3.59
C ARG A 84 7.67 -10.60 2.24
N LEU A 85 6.51 -10.71 1.60
CA LEU A 85 6.34 -11.45 0.34
C LEU A 85 6.55 -10.58 -0.91
N TYR A 86 6.23 -9.28 -0.83
CA TYR A 86 6.17 -8.38 -1.99
C TYR A 86 7.05 -7.13 -1.88
N GLY A 87 7.71 -6.94 -0.74
CA GLY A 87 8.70 -5.87 -0.50
C GLY A 87 9.81 -5.91 -1.54
N VAL A 88 10.10 -4.77 -2.16
CA VAL A 88 11.20 -4.61 -3.12
C VAL A 88 11.92 -3.29 -2.89
N ASP A 89 13.23 -3.31 -3.13
CA ASP A 89 14.09 -2.13 -3.18
C ASP A 89 13.91 -1.49 -4.57
N ALA A 90 13.11 -0.43 -4.64
CA ALA A 90 12.75 0.25 -5.87
C ALA A 90 13.67 1.43 -6.18
N ASN A 91 14.17 2.10 -5.14
CA ASN A 91 15.13 3.20 -5.29
C ASN A 91 16.58 2.70 -5.49
N ASN A 92 16.82 1.39 -5.37
CA ASN A 92 18.07 0.68 -5.58
C ASN A 92 19.21 1.18 -4.67
N ASP A 93 18.88 1.45 -3.40
CA ASP A 93 19.83 1.89 -2.37
C ASP A 93 20.41 0.74 -1.52
N GLY A 94 19.95 -0.49 -1.77
CA GLY A 94 20.36 -1.71 -1.07
C GLY A 94 19.49 -2.05 0.14
N LYS A 95 18.40 -1.32 0.38
CA LYS A 95 17.43 -1.58 1.46
C LYS A 95 16.04 -1.73 0.89
N VAL A 96 15.27 -2.65 1.48
CA VAL A 96 13.84 -2.80 1.23
C VAL A 96 13.10 -2.12 2.38
N ASP A 97 12.72 -0.86 2.19
CA ASP A 97 12.17 -0.02 3.26
C ASP A 97 10.68 0.29 3.04
N VAL A 98 9.82 -0.21 3.95
CA VAL A 98 8.38 0.02 3.86
C VAL A 98 8.01 1.49 4.06
N ASP A 99 8.87 2.26 4.72
CA ASP A 99 8.67 3.69 4.97
C ASP A 99 9.26 4.57 3.84
N ASN A 100 9.82 3.98 2.79
CA ASN A 100 10.15 4.68 1.55
C ASN A 100 8.99 4.56 0.54
N ILE A 101 8.54 5.68 -0.03
CA ILE A 101 7.37 5.69 -0.92
C ILE A 101 7.62 4.98 -2.24
N ASP A 102 8.85 4.98 -2.76
CA ASP A 102 9.19 4.36 -4.03
C ASP A 102 9.13 2.84 -3.91
N ASP A 103 9.74 2.30 -2.84
CA ASP A 103 9.70 0.89 -2.47
C ASP A 103 8.26 0.45 -2.23
N ALA A 104 7.52 1.18 -1.39
CA ALA A 104 6.14 0.88 -1.08
C ALA A 104 5.24 0.90 -2.33
N ALA A 105 5.41 1.88 -3.23
CA ALA A 105 4.60 1.98 -4.44
C ALA A 105 4.89 0.84 -5.42
N LEU A 106 6.16 0.46 -5.62
CA LEU A 106 6.51 -0.64 -6.51
C LEU A 106 6.08 -1.99 -5.95
N SER A 107 6.22 -2.20 -4.64
CA SER A 107 5.67 -3.37 -3.96
C SER A 107 4.15 -3.47 -4.10
N ALA A 108 3.43 -2.35 -3.99
CA ALA A 108 1.98 -2.31 -4.17
C ALA A 108 1.60 -2.69 -5.60
N ALA A 109 2.33 -2.17 -6.60
CA ALA A 109 2.16 -2.57 -7.99
C ALA A 109 2.37 -4.09 -8.17
N GLY A 110 3.44 -4.64 -7.60
CA GLY A 110 3.73 -6.07 -7.63
C GLY A 110 2.61 -6.91 -7.02
N TYR A 111 2.10 -6.50 -5.85
CA TYR A 111 1.02 -7.20 -5.14
C TYR A 111 -0.31 -7.16 -5.91
N LEU A 112 -0.69 -6.00 -6.43
CA LEU A 112 -1.88 -5.83 -7.27
C LEU A 112 -1.79 -6.68 -8.55
N CYS A 113 -0.62 -6.72 -9.18
CA CYS A 113 -0.38 -7.53 -10.36
C CYS A 113 -0.45 -9.03 -10.07
N TRP A 114 0.09 -9.45 -8.92
CA TRP A 114 0.01 -10.85 -8.52
C TRP A 114 -1.43 -11.29 -8.24
N SER A 115 -2.24 -10.45 -7.60
CA SER A 115 -3.63 -10.79 -7.25
C SER A 115 -4.59 -10.66 -8.44
N GLY A 116 -4.54 -9.54 -9.16
CA GLY A 116 -5.46 -9.23 -10.26
C GLY A 116 -5.09 -9.83 -11.61
N LYS A 117 -3.82 -10.19 -11.82
CA LYS A 117 -3.22 -10.67 -13.08
C LYS A 117 -3.27 -9.67 -14.24
N ASN A 118 -4.44 -9.19 -14.65
CA ASN A 118 -4.64 -8.17 -15.69
C ASN A 118 -5.62 -7.08 -15.21
N LEU A 119 -5.06 -5.94 -14.81
CA LEU A 119 -5.76 -4.78 -14.26
C LEU A 119 -6.43 -3.90 -15.32
N ALA A 120 -6.20 -4.14 -16.61
CA ALA A 120 -7.00 -3.50 -17.67
C ALA A 120 -8.43 -4.07 -17.73
N THR A 121 -8.68 -5.23 -17.11
CA THR A 121 -10.02 -5.83 -17.05
C THR A 121 -10.74 -5.39 -15.77
N PRO A 122 -12.05 -5.10 -15.81
CA PRO A 122 -12.82 -4.76 -14.60
C PRO A 122 -12.71 -5.83 -13.51
N ARG A 123 -12.72 -7.11 -13.90
CA ARG A 123 -12.59 -8.24 -12.98
C ARG A 123 -11.22 -8.28 -12.31
N GLY A 124 -10.14 -8.21 -13.08
CA GLY A 124 -8.78 -8.24 -12.53
C GLY A 124 -8.50 -7.04 -11.63
N TRP A 125 -8.98 -5.86 -12.01
CA TRP A 125 -8.85 -4.64 -11.21
C TRP A 125 -9.59 -4.75 -9.87
N ILE A 126 -10.86 -5.15 -9.88
CA ILE A 126 -11.63 -5.36 -8.64
C ILE A 126 -11.05 -6.47 -7.78
N THR A 127 -10.61 -7.59 -8.37
CA THR A 127 -9.92 -8.66 -7.63
C THR A 127 -8.64 -8.14 -6.95
N ALA A 128 -7.85 -7.31 -7.63
CA ALA A 128 -6.66 -6.73 -7.04
C ALA A 128 -6.98 -5.81 -5.85
N LEU A 129 -8.00 -4.96 -5.97
CA LEU A 129 -8.38 -4.07 -4.88
C LEU A 129 -8.98 -4.78 -3.69
N HIS A 130 -9.79 -5.83 -3.89
CA HIS A 130 -10.29 -6.64 -2.79
C HIS A 130 -9.17 -7.42 -2.08
N ALA A 131 -8.14 -7.84 -2.80
CA ALA A 131 -6.95 -8.42 -2.17
C ALA A 131 -6.19 -7.38 -1.33
N TYR A 132 -6.13 -6.14 -1.79
CA TYR A 132 -5.52 -5.03 -1.04
C TYR A 132 -6.33 -4.68 0.21
N ASN A 133 -7.65 -4.54 0.07
CA ASN A 133 -8.60 -4.27 1.14
C ASN A 133 -9.98 -4.79 0.73
N ASP A 134 -10.53 -5.75 1.48
CA ASP A 134 -11.80 -6.42 1.15
C ASP A 134 -13.03 -5.55 1.48
N SER A 135 -13.10 -4.37 0.84
CA SER A 135 -14.15 -3.39 1.03
C SER A 135 -14.60 -2.81 -0.31
N THR A 136 -15.89 -2.98 -0.62
CA THR A 136 -16.46 -2.36 -1.83
C THR A 136 -16.46 -0.82 -1.74
N GLN A 137 -16.50 -0.25 -0.53
CA GLN A 137 -16.38 1.20 -0.35
C GLN A 137 -14.96 1.67 -0.70
N TYR A 138 -13.94 0.92 -0.25
CA TYR A 138 -12.54 1.16 -0.61
C TYR A 138 -12.35 1.11 -2.13
N ALA A 139 -12.82 0.05 -2.79
CA ALA A 139 -12.68 -0.10 -4.24
C ALA A 139 -13.35 1.06 -5.03
N ARG A 140 -14.49 1.56 -4.55
CA ARG A 140 -15.13 2.76 -5.13
C ARG A 140 -14.31 4.02 -4.91
N ALA A 141 -13.80 4.24 -3.70
CA ALA A 141 -12.96 5.39 -3.41
C ALA A 141 -11.69 5.40 -4.28
N VAL A 142 -11.02 4.24 -4.43
CA VAL A 142 -9.84 4.11 -5.32
C VAL A 142 -10.22 4.46 -6.76
N ARG A 143 -11.36 3.98 -7.25
CA ARG A 143 -11.84 4.29 -8.62
C ARG A 143 -12.04 5.78 -8.81
N ASP A 144 -12.67 6.44 -7.85
CA ASP A 144 -13.04 7.85 -7.95
C ASP A 144 -11.77 8.73 -7.93
N TRP A 145 -10.82 8.45 -7.02
CA TRP A 145 -9.51 9.12 -7.01
C TRP A 145 -8.68 8.83 -8.26
N ALA A 146 -8.65 7.58 -8.72
CA ALA A 146 -7.91 7.21 -9.93
C ALA A 146 -8.46 7.92 -11.17
N THR A 147 -9.78 8.12 -11.22
CA THR A 147 -10.45 8.87 -12.29
C THR A 147 -10.07 10.35 -12.24
N ALA A 148 -10.09 10.97 -11.06
CA ALA A 148 -9.68 12.36 -10.88
C ALA A 148 -8.20 12.57 -11.28
N TYR A 149 -7.31 11.71 -10.81
CA TYR A 149 -5.89 11.77 -11.16
C TYR A 149 -5.63 11.55 -12.65
N ALA A 150 -6.36 10.62 -13.30
CA ALA A 150 -6.28 10.44 -14.75
C ALA A 150 -6.74 11.70 -15.52
N ALA A 151 -7.63 12.51 -14.95
CA ALA A 151 -8.05 13.80 -15.47
C ALA A 151 -7.13 14.97 -15.06
N GLY A 152 -6.07 14.71 -14.28
CA GLY A 152 -5.06 15.70 -13.90
C GLY A 152 -5.42 16.56 -12.69
N HIS A 153 -6.38 16.14 -11.85
CA HIS A 153 -6.78 16.90 -10.67
C HIS A 153 -7.09 15.99 -9.46
N PRO A 154 -7.07 16.50 -8.21
CA PRO A 154 -7.58 15.77 -7.06
C PRO A 154 -9.13 15.72 -7.07
N LEU A 155 -9.73 14.86 -6.24
CA LEU A 155 -11.18 14.86 -5.98
C LEU A 155 -11.63 16.12 -5.22
#